data_AF-A0A949D6X6-F1
#
_entry.id   AF-A0A949D6X6-F1
#
_cell.length_a   1.000
_cell.length_b   1.000
_cell.length_c   1.000
_cell.angle_alpha   90.00
_cell.angle_beta   90.00
_cell.angle_gamma   90.00
#
_symmetry.space_group_name_H-M   'P 1'
#
loop_
_entity.id
_entity.type
_entity.pdbx_description
1 polymer ?
#
loop_
_entity_poly.entity_id
_entity_poly.type
_entity_poly.pdbx_seq_one_letter_code
_entity_poly.pdbx_strand_id
1 'polypeptide(L)'
;MIEDRLFELIETWGADPDAYPEAERAGAKALLAAHPQRFAPALADARALDAAFDRLPGILPSAALTAALIASAPKPAGAGFRLRLPKFSAWAPASGLAALTAGVFMGIMVAPAASAASDTDDVQALLEQALGYDPAALSEEIAP
;
A
#
# COMPACT_ATOMS: atom_id res chain seq x y z
N MET A 1 -14.61 -20.89 -10.80
CA MET A 1 -13.37 -20.16 -11.13
C MET A 1 -12.77 -20.79 -12.38
N ILE A 2 -12.11 -20.03 -13.25
CA ILE A 2 -11.48 -20.50 -14.48
C ILE A 2 -9.96 -20.62 -14.30
N GLU A 3 -9.27 -21.42 -15.13
CA GLU A 3 -7.83 -21.65 -15.02
C GLU A 3 -7.00 -20.37 -15.18
N ASP A 4 -7.33 -19.53 -16.16
CA ASP A 4 -6.61 -18.27 -16.40
C ASP A 4 -6.66 -17.36 -15.18
N ARG A 5 -7.80 -17.32 -14.49
CA ARG A 5 -7.96 -16.55 -13.25
C ARG A 5 -7.10 -17.10 -12.11
N LEU A 6 -6.88 -18.41 -12.07
CA LEU A 6 -5.96 -19.01 -11.09
C LEU A 6 -4.50 -18.65 -11.39
N PHE A 7 -4.10 -18.57 -12.67
CA PHE A 7 -2.76 -18.09 -13.03
C PHE A 7 -2.54 -16.64 -12.59
N GLU A 8 -3.49 -15.75 -12.86
CA GLU A 8 -3.42 -14.35 -12.38
C GLU A 8 -3.30 -14.27 -10.85
N LEU A 9 -4.03 -15.13 -10.11
CA LEU A 9 -3.94 -15.19 -8.66
C LEU A 9 -2.56 -15.65 -8.20
N ILE A 10 -1.99 -16.67 -8.83
CA ILE A 10 -0.65 -17.17 -8.50
C ILE A 10 0.41 -16.11 -8.79
N GLU A 11 0.30 -15.37 -9.89
CA GLU A 11 1.23 -14.28 -10.22
C GLU A 11 1.13 -13.10 -9.27
N THR A 12 -0.09 -12.76 -8.81
CA THR A 12 -0.32 -11.60 -7.95
C THR A 12 -0.04 -11.90 -6.48
N TRP A 13 -0.44 -13.08 -5.99
CA TRP A 13 -0.44 -13.43 -4.57
C TRP A 13 0.56 -14.53 -4.19
N GLY A 14 1.19 -15.17 -5.17
CA GLY A 14 2.21 -16.20 -4.96
C GLY A 14 1.65 -17.60 -4.72
N ALA A 15 2.49 -18.45 -4.12
CA ALA A 15 2.25 -19.89 -4.02
C ALA A 15 1.30 -20.30 -2.88
N ASP A 16 0.94 -19.38 -1.98
CA ASP A 16 0.08 -19.65 -0.83
C ASP A 16 -1.41 -19.39 -1.15
N PRO A 17 -2.25 -20.45 -1.22
CA PRO A 17 -3.68 -20.29 -1.46
C PRO A 17 -4.43 -19.59 -0.33
N ASP A 18 -3.88 -19.55 0.89
CA ASP A 18 -4.51 -18.88 2.02
C ASP A 18 -4.31 -17.35 1.96
N ALA A 19 -3.30 -16.87 1.23
CA ALA A 19 -3.12 -15.45 0.94
C ALA A 19 -4.15 -14.91 -0.06
N TYR A 20 -4.86 -15.78 -0.78
CA TYR A 20 -5.82 -15.36 -1.81
C TYR A 20 -7.06 -14.69 -1.21
N PRO A 21 -7.72 -13.80 -1.98
CA PRO A 21 -8.98 -13.17 -1.58
C PRO A 21 -10.02 -14.20 -1.16
N GLU A 22 -10.77 -13.91 -0.09
CA GLU A 22 -11.71 -14.88 0.51
C GLU A 22 -12.75 -15.41 -0.49
N ALA A 23 -13.23 -14.54 -1.39
CA ALA A 23 -14.19 -14.89 -2.44
C ALA A 23 -13.64 -15.92 -3.44
N GLU A 24 -12.32 -15.94 -3.67
CA GLU A 24 -11.67 -16.76 -4.69
C GLU A 24 -10.91 -17.95 -4.08
N ARG A 25 -10.61 -17.93 -2.77
CA ARG A 25 -9.86 -18.98 -2.05
C ARG A 25 -10.47 -20.37 -2.21
N ALA A 26 -11.80 -20.50 -2.06
CA ALA A 26 -12.48 -21.79 -2.20
C ALA A 26 -12.40 -22.32 -3.64
N GLY A 27 -12.52 -21.42 -4.63
CA GLY A 27 -12.38 -21.77 -6.05
C GLY A 27 -10.95 -22.17 -6.41
N ALA A 28 -9.96 -21.47 -5.89
CA ALA A 28 -8.54 -21.78 -6.07
C ALA A 28 -8.15 -23.13 -5.49
N LYS A 29 -8.56 -23.43 -4.26
CA LYS A 29 -8.33 -24.74 -3.64
C LYS A 29 -8.98 -25.87 -4.43
N ALA A 30 -10.20 -25.66 -4.94
CA ALA A 30 -10.89 -26.66 -5.76
C ALA A 30 -10.18 -26.92 -7.10
N LEU A 31 -9.72 -25.87 -7.80
CA LEU A 31 -9.00 -26.03 -9.07
C LEU A 31 -7.58 -26.59 -8.90
N LEU A 32 -6.87 -26.18 -7.85
CA LEU A 32 -5.57 -26.76 -7.49
C LEU A 32 -5.68 -28.24 -7.13
N ALA A 33 -6.76 -28.66 -6.46
CA ALA A 33 -7.02 -30.05 -6.16
C ALA A 33 -7.40 -30.87 -7.41
N ALA A 34 -8.12 -30.26 -8.37
CA ALA A 34 -8.55 -30.92 -9.59
C ALA A 34 -7.40 -31.12 -10.61
N HIS A 35 -6.50 -30.13 -10.74
CA HIS A 35 -5.43 -30.15 -11.73
C HIS A 35 -4.04 -29.79 -11.15
N PRO A 36 -3.55 -30.54 -10.14
CA PRO A 36 -2.31 -30.19 -9.44
C PRO A 36 -1.08 -30.16 -10.35
N GLN A 37 -1.03 -31.02 -11.38
CA GLN A 37 0.10 -31.12 -12.30
C GLN A 37 0.21 -29.89 -13.24
N ARG A 38 -0.91 -29.23 -13.54
CA ARG A 38 -0.95 -28.08 -14.46
C ARG A 38 -0.38 -26.81 -13.82
N PHE A 39 -0.65 -26.62 -12.52
CA PHE A 39 -0.21 -25.46 -11.74
C PHE A 39 1.11 -25.70 -10.98
N ALA A 40 1.60 -26.95 -10.93
CA ALA A 40 2.88 -27.30 -10.32
C ALA A 40 4.07 -26.43 -10.76
N PRO A 41 4.29 -26.11 -12.06
CA PRO A 41 5.41 -25.24 -12.45
C PRO A 41 5.24 -23.81 -11.93
N ALA A 42 4.06 -23.19 -12.13
CA ALA A 42 3.80 -21.83 -11.66
C ALA A 42 3.94 -21.70 -10.13
N LEU A 43 3.49 -22.70 -9.38
CA LEU A 43 3.67 -22.74 -7.92
C LEU A 43 5.13 -23.00 -7.51
N ALA A 44 5.91 -23.73 -8.31
CA ALA A 44 7.33 -23.94 -8.03
C ALA A 44 8.13 -22.64 -8.22
N ASP A 45 7.82 -21.87 -9.27
CA ASP A 45 8.45 -20.59 -9.54
C ASP A 45 8.14 -19.57 -8.43
N ALA A 46 6.87 -19.47 -8.02
CA ALA A 46 6.48 -18.61 -6.91
C ALA A 46 7.17 -19.02 -5.59
N ARG A 47 7.25 -20.32 -5.26
CA ARG A 47 7.99 -20.80 -4.07
C ARG A 47 9.48 -20.53 -4.15
N ALA A 48 10.08 -20.53 -5.33
CA ALA A 48 11.49 -20.23 -5.50
C ALA A 48 11.79 -18.76 -5.18
N LEU A 49 10.88 -17.85 -5.54
CA LEU A 49 10.95 -16.44 -5.16
C LEU A 49 10.77 -16.25 -3.65
N ASP A 50 9.76 -16.87 -3.05
CA ASP A 50 9.54 -16.81 -1.61
C ASP A 50 10.77 -17.31 -0.83
N ALA A 51 11.34 -18.44 -1.25
CA ALA A 51 12.56 -18.98 -0.67
C ALA A 51 13.80 -18.10 -0.89
N ALA A 52 13.82 -17.26 -1.92
CA ALA A 52 14.88 -16.27 -2.12
C ALA A 52 14.73 -15.10 -1.15
N PHE A 53 13.50 -14.63 -0.90
CA PHE A 53 13.21 -13.58 0.07
C PHE A 53 13.45 -14.04 1.52
N ASP A 54 13.11 -15.28 1.87
CA ASP A 54 13.34 -15.86 3.20
C ASP A 54 14.83 -15.89 3.61
N ARG A 55 15.75 -15.87 2.64
CA ARG A 55 17.19 -15.83 2.90
C ARG A 55 17.70 -14.43 3.22
N LEU A 56 16.91 -13.40 2.96
CA LEU A 56 17.29 -12.04 3.29
C LEU A 56 17.23 -11.86 4.82
N PRO A 57 18.27 -11.31 5.45
CA PRO A 57 18.22 -11.04 6.88
C PRO A 57 17.09 -10.06 7.16
N GLY A 58 16.23 -10.38 8.12
CA GLY A 58 15.19 -9.47 8.58
C GLY A 58 15.82 -8.21 9.17
N ILE A 59 15.81 -7.12 8.41
CA ILE A 59 16.28 -5.81 8.87
C ILE A 59 15.18 -5.24 9.77
N LEU A 60 15.22 -5.57 11.06
CA LEU A 60 14.42 -4.86 12.04
C LEU A 60 14.99 -3.44 12.24
N PRO A 61 14.14 -2.40 12.36
CA PRO A 61 14.61 -1.09 12.77
C PRO A 61 15.28 -1.19 14.14
N SER A 62 16.38 -0.45 14.32
CA SER A 62 17.06 -0.41 15.61
C SER A 62 16.14 0.20 16.68
N ALA A 63 16.21 -0.28 17.91
CA ALA A 63 15.41 0.26 19.01
C ALA A 63 15.63 1.78 19.20
N ALA A 64 16.83 2.27 18.88
CA ALA A 64 17.16 3.70 18.89
C ALA A 64 16.39 4.49 17.81
N LEU A 65 16.24 3.94 16.60
CA LEU A 65 15.44 4.56 15.53
C LEU A 65 13.95 4.57 15.91
N THR A 66 13.44 3.48 16.47
CA THR A 66 12.05 3.41 16.96
C THR A 66 11.79 4.45 18.04
N ALA A 67 12.71 4.59 19.01
CA ALA A 67 12.59 5.59 20.07
C ALA A 67 12.68 7.02 19.54
N ALA A 68 13.56 7.29 18.57
CA ALA A 68 13.67 8.59 17.92
C ALA A 68 12.38 8.96 17.16
N LEU A 69 11.77 8.01 16.45
CA LEU A 69 10.51 8.21 15.73
C LEU A 69 9.34 8.50 16.70
N ILE A 70 9.28 7.77 17.82
CA ILE A 70 8.27 8.02 18.87
C ILE A 70 8.48 9.41 19.49
N ALA A 71 9.74 9.82 19.69
CA ALA A 71 10.05 11.14 20.24
C ALA A 71 9.76 12.29 19.26
N SER A 72 9.92 12.05 17.96
CA SER A 72 9.63 13.01 16.89
C SER A 72 8.15 13.07 16.52
N ALA A 73 7.34 12.13 16.99
CA ALA A 73 5.89 12.17 16.77
C ALA A 73 5.33 13.50 17.30
N PRO A 74 4.52 14.22 16.51
CA PRO A 74 3.91 15.46 16.95
C PRO A 74 3.02 15.16 18.16
N LYS A 75 3.52 15.52 19.35
CA LYS A 75 2.75 15.39 20.59
C LYS A 75 1.51 16.26 20.44
N PRO A 76 0.30 15.73 20.71
CA PRO A 76 -0.89 16.58 20.74
C PRO A 76 -0.60 17.71 21.72
N ALA A 77 -0.61 18.95 21.23
CA ALA A 77 -0.46 20.12 22.07
C ALA A 77 -1.44 19.95 23.22
N GLY A 78 -0.90 19.84 24.44
CA GLY A 78 -1.65 19.46 25.63
C GLY A 78 -2.95 20.23 25.71
N ALA A 79 -4.00 19.54 26.20
CA ALA A 79 -5.37 19.99 26.38
C ALA A 79 -5.48 21.35 27.11
N GLY A 80 -5.11 22.42 26.41
CA GLY A 80 -4.99 23.78 26.91
C GLY A 80 -5.49 24.80 25.88
N PHE A 81 -6.03 24.33 24.74
CA PHE A 81 -6.87 25.16 23.91
C PHE A 81 -8.19 25.40 24.65
N ARG A 82 -8.18 26.33 25.61
CA ARG A 82 -9.41 26.91 26.17
C ARG A 82 -10.02 27.77 25.07
N LEU A 83 -10.69 27.11 24.11
CA LEU A 83 -11.58 27.78 23.17
C LEU A 83 -12.64 28.44 24.04
N ARG A 84 -12.54 29.76 24.19
CA ARG A 84 -13.51 30.57 24.91
C ARG A 84 -14.75 30.65 24.02
N LEU A 85 -15.47 29.52 23.91
CA LEU A 85 -16.74 29.46 23.20
C LEU A 85 -17.67 30.48 23.86
N PRO A 86 -18.22 31.43 23.11
CA PRO A 86 -19.39 32.14 23.58
C PRO A 86 -20.45 31.09 23.96
N LYS A 87 -21.25 31.35 24.99
CA LYS A 87 -22.34 30.47 25.44
C LYS A 87 -23.35 30.26 24.31
N PHE A 88 -23.03 29.38 23.36
CA PHE A 88 -23.95 28.94 22.34
C PHE A 88 -24.74 27.78 22.92
N SER A 89 -26.06 27.96 22.84
CA SER A 89 -27.13 27.10 23.30
C SER A 89 -26.87 25.61 23.09
N ALA A 90 -27.38 24.78 24.00
CA ALA A 90 -27.09 23.34 24.20
C ALA A 90 -27.46 22.39 23.04
N TRP A 91 -27.66 22.90 21.82
CA TRP A 91 -28.15 22.12 20.68
C TRP A 91 -27.30 22.36 19.42
N ALA A 92 -25.97 22.24 19.53
CA ALA A 92 -25.09 22.30 18.37
C ALA A 92 -23.68 21.67 18.55
N PRO A 93 -23.50 20.42 19.04
CA PRO A 93 -22.22 19.74 18.83
C PRO A 93 -22.39 18.32 18.27
N ALA A 94 -23.13 18.16 17.18
CA ALA A 94 -23.25 16.86 16.50
C ALA A 94 -22.64 16.82 15.08
N SER A 95 -22.30 17.96 14.48
CA SER A 95 -21.84 18.00 13.08
C SER A 95 -20.33 17.86 12.88
N GLY A 96 -19.51 17.95 13.95
CA GLY A 96 -18.05 17.96 13.83
C GLY A 96 -17.40 16.60 13.53
N LEU A 97 -17.99 15.49 13.98
CA LEU A 97 -17.41 14.15 13.81
C LEU A 97 -17.68 13.53 12.44
N ALA A 98 -18.70 13.99 11.70
CA ALA A 98 -19.05 13.44 10.38
C ALA A 98 -18.08 13.85 9.26
N ALA A 99 -17.45 15.02 9.35
CA ALA A 99 -16.52 15.49 8.33
C ALA A 99 -15.18 14.71 8.34
N LEU A 100 -14.74 14.23 9.51
CA LEU A 100 -13.51 13.44 9.65
C LEU A 100 -13.64 12.05 9.01
N THR A 101 -14.81 11.43 9.08
CA THR A 101 -15.06 10.12 8.44
C THR A 101 -15.16 10.22 6.92
N ALA A 102 -15.71 11.30 6.39
CA ALA A 102 -15.78 11.52 4.93
C ALA A 102 -14.39 11.74 4.31
N GLY A 103 -13.49 12.47 5.00
CA GLY A 103 -12.11 12.69 4.54
C GLY A 103 -11.28 11.42 4.47
N VAL A 104 -11.38 10.54 5.48
CA VAL A 104 -10.66 9.25 5.50
C VAL A 104 -11.17 8.30 4.41
N PHE A 105 -12.49 8.25 4.18
CA PHE A 105 -13.06 7.43 3.11
C PHE A 105 -12.68 7.93 1.71
N MET A 106 -12.65 9.25 1.50
CA MET A 106 -12.20 9.82 0.22
C MET A 106 -10.70 9.54 -0.02
N GLY A 107 -9.85 9.60 1.01
CA GLY A 107 -8.42 9.29 0.88
C GLY A 107 -8.15 7.83 0.50
N ILE A 108 -8.90 6.87 1.05
CA ILE A 108 -8.73 5.43 0.77
C ILE A 108 -9.19 5.07 -0.66
N MET A 109 -10.19 5.76 -1.20
CA MET A 109 -10.71 5.49 -2.56
C MET A 109 -10.01 6.29 -3.67
N VAL A 110 -9.36 7.42 -3.35
CA VAL A 110 -8.67 8.27 -4.34
C VAL A 110 -7.18 7.96 -4.46
N ALA A 111 -6.60 7.16 -3.55
CA ALA A 111 -5.21 6.71 -3.67
C ALA A 111 -4.89 5.99 -5.01
N PRO A 112 -5.77 5.15 -5.60
CA PRO A 112 -5.51 4.53 -6.90
C PRO A 112 -5.79 5.47 -8.09
N ALA A 113 -6.70 6.44 -7.90
CA ALA A 113 -7.11 7.37 -8.95
C ALA A 113 -6.12 8.54 -9.10
N ALA A 114 -5.52 9.01 -8.00
CA ALA A 114 -4.47 10.04 -8.03
C ALA A 114 -3.15 9.48 -8.58
N SER A 115 -2.83 8.20 -8.33
CA SER A 115 -1.72 7.51 -9.01
C SER A 115 -1.98 7.20 -10.49
N ALA A 116 -3.24 7.30 -10.94
CA ALA A 116 -3.61 7.18 -12.35
C ALA A 116 -3.82 8.54 -13.05
N ALA A 117 -4.00 9.62 -12.27
CA ALA A 117 -4.26 10.98 -12.75
C ALA A 117 -3.10 11.95 -12.51
N SER A 118 -2.01 11.51 -11.87
CA SER A 118 -0.77 12.26 -11.84
C SER A 118 -0.21 12.29 -13.26
N ASP A 119 -0.36 13.43 -13.92
CA ASP A 119 0.31 13.66 -15.20
C ASP A 119 1.81 13.50 -14.95
N THR A 120 2.46 12.69 -15.79
CA THR A 120 3.85 12.27 -15.54
C THR A 120 4.78 13.48 -15.51
N ASP A 121 4.41 14.55 -16.22
CA ASP A 121 5.09 15.85 -16.29
C ASP A 121 5.12 16.57 -14.92
N ASP A 122 4.05 16.49 -14.12
CA ASP A 122 4.01 17.13 -12.79
C ASP A 122 4.93 16.41 -11.80
N VAL A 123 5.06 15.09 -11.94
CA VAL A 123 5.96 14.28 -11.13
C VAL A 123 7.41 14.53 -11.53
N GLN A 124 7.68 14.69 -12.83
CA GLN A 124 9.01 15.02 -13.36
C GLN A 124 9.51 16.38 -12.86
N ALA A 125 8.67 17.42 -12.95
CA ALA A 125 9.01 18.76 -12.48
C ALA A 125 9.34 18.79 -10.98
N LEU A 126 8.60 18.01 -10.17
CA LEU A 126 8.86 17.90 -8.74
C LEU A 126 10.14 17.12 -8.43
N LEU A 127 10.49 16.08 -9.20
CA LEU A 127 11.75 15.36 -9.03
C LEU A 127 12.96 16.23 -9.40
N GLU A 128 12.88 16.96 -10.51
CA GLU A 128 13.94 17.90 -10.93
C GLU A 128 14.17 18.98 -9.87
N GLN A 129 13.08 19.52 -9.30
CA GLN A 129 13.19 20.59 -8.31
C GLN A 129 13.65 20.10 -6.94
N ALA A 130 13.24 18.89 -6.52
CA ALA A 130 13.58 18.35 -5.20
C ALA A 130 14.98 17.71 -5.17
N LEU A 131 15.40 17.10 -6.27
CA LEU A 131 16.60 16.25 -6.31
C LEU A 131 17.62 16.69 -7.36
N GLY A 132 17.31 17.67 -8.20
CA GLY A 132 18.14 18.02 -9.37
C GLY A 132 18.26 16.85 -10.35
N TYR A 133 17.34 15.90 -10.29
CA TYR A 133 17.39 14.63 -11.02
C TYR A 133 16.76 14.82 -12.39
N ASP A 134 17.60 14.88 -13.43
CA ASP A 134 17.19 14.94 -14.84
C ASP A 134 17.06 13.51 -15.40
N PRO A 135 15.83 13.00 -15.63
CA PRO A 135 15.63 11.66 -16.17
C PRO A 135 16.03 11.55 -17.65
N ALA A 136 16.15 12.66 -18.39
CA ALA A 136 16.54 12.65 -19.81
C ALA A 136 18.02 12.27 -19.98
N ALA A 137 18.88 12.69 -19.04
CA ALA A 137 20.29 12.33 -19.02
C ALA A 137 20.52 10.81 -18.91
N LEU A 138 19.64 10.09 -18.23
CA LEU A 138 19.73 8.62 -18.10
C LEU A 138 19.30 7.87 -19.36
N SER A 139 18.33 8.41 -20.10
CA SER A 139 17.93 7.83 -21.39
C SER A 139 19.02 7.92 -22.45
N GLU A 140 19.93 8.90 -22.35
CA GLU A 140 21.07 9.03 -23.25
C GLU A 140 22.24 8.10 -22.84
N GLU A 141 22.41 7.80 -21.56
CA GLU A 141 23.44 6.87 -21.05
C GLU A 141 23.08 5.38 -21.25
N ILE A 142 21.80 5.06 -21.42
CA ILE A 142 21.29 3.68 -21.55
C ILE A 142 21.04 3.28 -23.02
N ALA A 143 21.20 4.20 -23.97
CA ALA A 143 21.17 3.89 -25.40
C ALA A 143 22.58 3.44 -25.88
N PRO A 144 22.74 2.25 -26.53
CA PRO A 144 24.03 1.77 -27.01
C PRO A 144 24.59 2.56 -28.22
#